data_AF-A0A413KB09-F1
#
_entry.id   AF-A0A413KB09-F1
#
_cell.length_a   1.000
_cell.length_b   1.000
_cell.length_c   1.000
_cell.angle_alpha   90.00
_cell.angle_beta   90.00
_cell.angle_gamma   90.00
#
_symmetry.space_group_name_H-M   'P 1'
#
loop_
_entity.id
_entity.type
_entity.pdbx_description
1 polymer ?
#
loop_
_entity_poly.entity_id
_entity_poly.type
_entity_poly.pdbx_seq_one_letter_code
_entity_poly.pdbx_strand_id
1 'polypeptide(L)'
;MKFDDNIYSEITWFNTSEIVEHDTFDGIDSYELLRNLATLEAGYSLDGELDEEADERVCEEENSIITVGRFKFDSLLAEGLAEWFECKRYELTGYVRSCWLSRGGDDWYFYFVTGCGYDVLSSDLLGCECDGVARDKFVDFLNGGERK
;
A
#
# COMPACT_ATOMS: atom_id res chain seq x y z
N MET A 1 2.44 15.88 -19.31
CA MET A 1 2.20 16.71 -18.11
C MET A 1 3.56 17.11 -17.54
N LYS A 2 3.65 17.91 -16.47
CA LYS A 2 4.82 17.83 -15.58
C LYS A 2 4.31 17.30 -14.24
N PHE A 3 4.97 16.28 -13.71
CA PHE A 3 4.70 15.75 -12.38
C PHE A 3 5.54 16.48 -11.33
N ASP A 4 5.01 16.52 -10.12
CA ASP A 4 5.66 16.97 -8.89
C ASP A 4 5.12 16.13 -7.71
N ASP A 5 5.49 16.49 -6.48
CA ASP A 5 5.07 15.80 -5.25
C ASP A 5 3.54 15.64 -5.08
N ASN A 6 2.71 16.41 -5.81
CA ASN A 6 1.26 16.25 -5.73
C ASN A 6 0.79 14.87 -6.25
N ILE A 7 1.62 14.09 -6.95
CA ILE A 7 1.30 12.69 -7.31
C ILE A 7 1.02 11.82 -6.08
N TYR A 8 1.69 12.08 -4.95
CA TYR A 8 1.45 11.38 -3.68
C TYR A 8 0.15 11.81 -2.99
N SER A 9 -0.50 12.90 -3.43
CA SER A 9 -1.80 13.33 -2.90
C SER A 9 -2.99 12.48 -3.41
N GLU A 10 -2.75 11.58 -4.37
CA GLU A 10 -3.72 10.54 -4.74
C GLU A 10 -3.87 9.43 -3.67
N ILE A 11 -2.96 9.39 -2.69
CA ILE A 11 -3.05 8.51 -1.52
C ILE A 11 -3.94 9.17 -0.46
N THR A 12 -5.07 8.54 -0.14
CA THR A 12 -5.83 8.84 1.08
C THR A 12 -5.21 8.05 2.24
N TRP A 13 -5.04 8.68 3.40
CA TRP A 13 -4.53 8.06 4.61
C TRP A 13 -5.63 7.93 5.66
N PHE A 14 -5.65 6.80 6.36
CA PHE A 14 -6.62 6.50 7.42
C PHE A 14 -5.88 5.95 8.64
N ASN A 15 -6.26 6.40 9.83
CA ASN A 15 -5.77 5.81 11.08
C ASN A 15 -6.52 4.49 11.32
N THR A 16 -5.86 3.46 11.88
CA THR A 16 -6.49 2.16 12.18
C THR A 16 -7.73 2.32 13.07
N SER A 17 -7.70 3.30 13.99
CA SER A 17 -8.84 3.67 14.84
C SER A 17 -10.07 4.13 14.06
N GLU A 18 -9.91 4.80 12.93
CA GLU A 18 -11.01 5.28 12.08
C GLU A 18 -11.64 4.13 11.28
N ILE A 19 -10.84 3.11 10.94
CA ILE A 19 -11.31 1.90 10.25
C ILE A 19 -12.14 1.03 11.19
N VAL A 20 -11.67 0.79 12.42
CA VAL A 20 -12.39 -0.04 13.41
C VAL A 20 -13.59 0.66 14.08
N GLU A 21 -13.80 1.96 13.85
CA GLU A 21 -15.03 2.67 14.22
C GLU A 21 -16.21 2.33 13.28
N HIS A 22 -16.00 1.53 12.24
CA HIS A 22 -17.01 1.12 11.26
C HIS A 22 -17.05 -0.40 11.11
N ASP A 23 -18.24 -0.99 11.02
CA ASP A 23 -18.39 -2.43 10.68
C ASP A 23 -17.82 -2.74 9.27
N THR A 24 -17.91 -1.77 8.36
CA THR A 24 -17.39 -1.88 6.99
C THR A 24 -16.69 -0.61 6.52
N PHE A 25 -15.53 -0.76 5.90
CA PHE A 25 -14.75 0.31 5.29
C PHE A 25 -14.74 0.17 3.76
N ASP A 26 -15.14 1.22 3.02
CA ASP A 26 -15.40 1.19 1.57
C ASP A 26 -16.35 0.07 1.08
N GLY A 27 -17.04 -0.65 1.98
CA GLY A 27 -17.89 -1.81 1.67
C GLY A 27 -17.21 -3.17 1.84
N ILE A 28 -15.94 -3.18 2.27
CA ILE A 28 -15.21 -4.35 2.78
C ILE A 28 -15.49 -4.45 4.29
N ASP A 29 -15.47 -5.65 4.89
CA ASP A 29 -15.47 -5.77 6.35
C ASP A 29 -14.18 -5.14 6.94
N SER A 30 -14.32 -4.32 7.98
CA SER A 30 -13.18 -3.55 8.51
C SER A 30 -12.12 -4.42 9.21
N TYR A 31 -12.53 -5.55 9.78
CA TYR A 31 -11.60 -6.53 10.34
C TYR A 31 -10.95 -7.36 9.23
N GLU A 32 -11.69 -7.76 8.20
CA GLU A 32 -11.11 -8.41 6.99
C GLU A 32 -10.02 -7.53 6.35
N LEU A 33 -10.26 -6.23 6.19
CA LEU A 33 -9.29 -5.29 5.64
C LEU A 33 -7.98 -5.27 6.44
N LEU A 34 -8.06 -5.13 7.77
CA LEU A 34 -6.88 -5.07 8.63
C LEU A 34 -6.18 -6.42 8.74
N ARG A 35 -6.93 -7.53 8.83
CA ARG A 35 -6.38 -8.88 8.88
C ARG A 35 -5.64 -9.24 7.61
N ASN A 36 -6.17 -8.89 6.43
CA ASN A 36 -5.50 -9.13 5.15
C ASN A 36 -4.21 -8.30 5.02
N LEU A 37 -4.22 -7.04 5.42
CA LEU A 37 -3.03 -6.19 5.43
C LEU A 37 -1.95 -6.73 6.40
N ALA A 38 -2.34 -7.13 7.61
CA ALA A 38 -1.44 -7.75 8.59
C ALA A 38 -0.87 -9.10 8.12
N THR A 39 -1.67 -9.90 7.40
CA THR A 39 -1.24 -11.19 6.83
C THR A 39 -0.13 -10.99 5.81
N LEU A 40 -0.27 -9.98 4.93
CA LEU A 40 0.76 -9.63 3.96
C LEU A 40 2.01 -9.03 4.63
N GLU A 41 1.84 -8.19 5.66
CA GLU A 41 2.95 -7.57 6.42
C GLU A 41 3.78 -8.59 7.19
N ALA A 42 3.14 -9.58 7.80
CA ALA A 42 3.84 -10.70 8.45
C ALA A 42 4.56 -11.64 7.45
N GLY A 43 4.33 -11.46 6.15
CA GLY A 43 4.98 -12.18 5.04
C GLY A 43 4.23 -13.40 4.50
N TYR A 44 2.92 -13.52 4.79
CA TYR A 44 2.08 -14.66 4.40
C TYR A 44 1.17 -14.36 3.20
N SER A 45 0.60 -15.40 2.59
CA SER A 45 -0.35 -15.29 1.48
C SER A 45 -1.79 -15.36 1.99
N LEU A 46 -2.69 -14.55 1.42
CA LEU A 46 -4.12 -14.57 1.72
C LEU A 46 -4.81 -15.88 1.30
N ASP A 47 -4.24 -16.59 0.31
CA ASP A 47 -4.70 -17.93 -0.12
C ASP A 47 -4.07 -19.08 0.69
N GLY A 48 -3.28 -18.78 1.73
CA GLY A 48 -2.57 -19.76 2.55
C GLY A 48 -3.33 -20.16 3.81
N GLU A 49 -3.21 -21.44 4.21
CA GLU A 49 -3.55 -21.85 5.57
C GLU A 49 -2.48 -21.33 6.54
N LEU A 50 -2.90 -20.59 7.57
CA LEU A 50 -2.04 -20.19 8.69
C LEU A 50 -2.05 -21.28 9.76
N ASP A 51 -0.88 -21.61 10.32
CA ASP A 51 -0.77 -22.39 11.56
C ASP A 51 -0.80 -21.47 12.79
N GLU A 52 -0.75 -22.06 14.00
CA GLU A 52 -0.87 -21.29 15.25
C GLU A 52 0.25 -20.25 15.42
N GLU A 53 1.48 -20.53 14.96
CA GLU A 53 2.61 -19.58 15.01
C GLU A 53 2.46 -18.46 13.96
N ALA A 54 1.97 -18.79 12.76
CA ALA A 54 1.66 -17.80 11.75
C ALA A 54 0.50 -16.88 12.17
N ASP A 55 -0.57 -17.43 12.76
CA ASP A 55 -1.73 -16.65 13.20
C ASP A 55 -1.39 -15.73 14.40
N GLU A 56 -0.56 -16.18 15.35
CA GLU A 56 0.00 -15.32 16.41
C GLU A 56 0.79 -14.15 15.80
N ARG A 57 1.67 -14.39 14.81
CA ARG A 57 2.42 -13.32 14.13
C ARG A 57 1.53 -12.35 13.36
N VAL A 58 0.46 -12.82 12.71
CA VAL A 58 -0.52 -11.93 12.08
C VAL A 58 -1.28 -11.10 13.11
N CYS A 59 -1.61 -11.66 14.29
CA CYS A 59 -2.17 -10.89 15.39
C CYS A 59 -1.21 -9.81 15.91
N GLU A 60 0.10 -10.10 16.01
CA GLU A 60 1.09 -9.09 16.41
C GLU A 60 1.14 -7.92 15.42
N GLU A 61 1.16 -8.18 14.10
CA GLU A 61 1.16 -7.12 13.09
C GLU A 61 -0.19 -6.39 12.98
N GLU A 62 -1.33 -7.07 13.16
CA GLU A 62 -2.66 -6.42 13.18
C GLU A 62 -2.75 -5.37 14.30
N ASN A 63 -2.09 -5.62 15.45
CA ASN A 63 -1.96 -4.66 16.54
C ASN A 63 -0.80 -3.66 16.34
N SER A 64 0.05 -3.82 15.32
CA SER A 64 1.15 -2.92 14.98
C SER A 64 0.76 -1.83 13.97
N ILE A 65 -0.25 -2.09 13.12
CA ILE A 65 -0.73 -1.16 12.10
C ILE A 65 -1.29 0.12 12.75
N ILE A 66 -0.72 1.28 12.39
CA ILE A 66 -1.20 2.61 12.82
C ILE A 66 -1.93 3.35 11.67
N THR A 67 -1.48 3.17 10.43
CA THR A 67 -1.96 3.91 9.26
C THR A 67 -2.10 2.99 8.05
N VAL A 68 -3.23 3.11 7.34
CA VAL A 68 -3.46 2.49 6.04
C VAL A 68 -3.48 3.58 4.96
N GLY A 69 -2.67 3.40 3.91
CA GLY A 69 -2.71 4.20 2.69
C GLY A 69 -3.61 3.55 1.64
N ARG A 70 -4.37 4.36 0.91
CA ARG A 70 -5.31 3.91 -0.13
C ARG A 70 -5.25 4.79 -1.38
N PHE A 71 -5.05 4.20 -2.56
CA PHE A 71 -5.12 4.90 -3.85
C PHE A 71 -5.91 4.10 -4.90
N LYS A 72 -6.47 4.77 -5.91
CA LYS A 72 -7.33 4.13 -6.93
C LYS A 72 -6.53 3.28 -7.93
N PHE A 73 -7.14 2.21 -8.42
CA PHE A 73 -6.56 1.35 -9.45
C PHE A 73 -6.28 2.08 -10.78
N ASP A 74 -7.17 3.00 -11.18
CA ASP A 74 -7.04 3.85 -12.38
C ASP A 74 -6.51 5.26 -12.06
N SER A 75 -5.68 5.40 -11.03
CA SER A 75 -5.02 6.66 -10.68
C SER A 75 -3.69 6.86 -11.45
N LEU A 76 -3.21 8.11 -11.55
CA LEU A 76 -1.92 8.40 -12.20
C LEU A 76 -0.76 7.83 -11.38
N LEU A 77 -0.89 7.79 -10.06
CA LEU A 77 0.04 7.11 -9.16
C LEU A 77 0.09 5.61 -9.45
N ALA A 78 -1.05 4.93 -9.63
CA ALA A 78 -1.07 3.51 -9.96
C ALA A 78 -0.44 3.22 -11.34
N GLU A 79 -0.66 4.08 -12.34
CA GLU A 79 -0.02 3.98 -13.66
C GLU A 79 1.49 4.20 -13.56
N GLY A 80 1.92 5.27 -12.88
CA GLY A 80 3.32 5.58 -12.64
C GLY A 80 4.06 4.49 -11.84
N LEU A 81 3.44 3.93 -10.80
CA LEU A 81 4.01 2.84 -10.02
C LEU A 81 4.22 1.58 -10.86
N ALA A 82 3.28 1.23 -11.74
CA ALA A 82 3.44 0.10 -12.66
C ALA A 82 4.65 0.32 -13.59
N GLU A 83 4.86 1.55 -14.07
CA GLU A 83 6.05 1.93 -14.84
C GLU A 83 7.36 1.98 -14.00
N TRP A 84 7.34 2.15 -12.66
CA TRP A 84 8.54 2.37 -11.81
C TRP A 84 8.88 1.38 -10.53
N PHE A 85 8.27 0.20 -11.01
CA PHE A 85 8.29 -1.28 -10.76
C PHE A 85 8.51 -2.14 -12.03
N GLU A 86 8.01 -1.76 -13.21
CA GLU A 86 8.10 -2.51 -14.51
C GLU A 86 7.11 -3.69 -14.65
N CYS A 87 5.89 -3.53 -14.12
CA CYS A 87 4.82 -4.55 -14.12
C CYS A 87 3.50 -3.99 -14.68
N LYS A 88 2.43 -4.81 -14.74
CA LYS A 88 1.07 -4.30 -15.00
C LYS A 88 0.43 -3.81 -13.71
N ARG A 89 -0.50 -2.85 -13.79
CA ARG A 89 -1.16 -2.28 -12.59
C ARG A 89 -1.70 -3.32 -11.59
N TYR A 90 -2.39 -4.37 -12.05
CA TYR A 90 -2.91 -5.41 -11.13
C TYR A 90 -1.83 -6.27 -10.45
N GLU A 91 -0.56 -6.18 -10.89
CA GLU A 91 0.58 -6.94 -10.36
C GLU A 91 1.28 -6.18 -9.22
N LEU A 92 0.92 -4.91 -8.97
CA LEU A 92 1.50 -4.02 -7.95
C LEU A 92 1.43 -4.56 -6.51
N THR A 93 0.51 -5.48 -6.21
CA THR A 93 0.40 -6.14 -4.90
C THR A 93 1.62 -7.00 -4.56
N GLY A 94 2.38 -7.45 -5.57
CA GLY A 94 3.66 -8.16 -5.38
C GLY A 94 4.90 -7.27 -5.34
N TYR A 95 4.72 -5.95 -5.24
CA TYR A 95 5.79 -4.95 -5.41
C TYR A 95 5.74 -3.81 -4.38
N VAL A 96 4.55 -3.25 -4.15
CA VAL A 96 4.26 -2.37 -3.02
C VAL A 96 4.18 -3.24 -1.76
N ARG A 97 4.81 -2.82 -0.66
CA ARG A 97 4.80 -3.54 0.61
C ARG A 97 3.36 -3.77 1.08
N SER A 98 3.05 -5.00 1.44
CA SER A 98 1.82 -5.37 2.17
C SER A 98 0.55 -4.85 1.50
N CYS A 99 0.54 -4.90 0.17
CA CYS A 99 -0.43 -4.23 -0.67
C CYS A 99 -1.54 -5.19 -1.13
N TRP A 100 -2.78 -4.83 -0.83
CA TRP A 100 -3.98 -5.58 -1.22
C TRP A 100 -4.82 -4.79 -2.22
N LEU A 101 -5.17 -5.42 -3.34
CA LEU A 101 -6.08 -4.87 -4.34
C LEU A 101 -7.49 -5.38 -4.07
N SER A 102 -8.38 -4.50 -3.61
CA SER A 102 -9.77 -4.85 -3.27
C SER A 102 -10.76 -3.82 -3.80
N ARG A 103 -12.04 -4.18 -3.82
CA ARG A 103 -13.11 -3.39 -4.46
C ARG A 103 -13.86 -2.55 -3.41
N GLY A 104 -13.75 -1.24 -3.51
CA GLY A 104 -14.47 -0.28 -2.66
C GLY A 104 -15.71 0.23 -3.37
N GLY A 105 -16.90 -0.23 -2.98
CA GLY A 105 -18.15 0.09 -3.66
C GLY A 105 -18.14 -0.38 -5.12
N ASP A 106 -18.10 0.56 -6.08
CA ASP A 106 -17.99 0.30 -7.53
C ASP A 106 -16.56 0.49 -8.08
N ASP A 107 -15.65 1.05 -7.28
CA ASP A 107 -14.25 1.34 -7.64
C ASP A 107 -13.30 0.22 -7.17
N TRP A 108 -12.09 0.17 -7.74
CA TRP A 108 -10.99 -0.66 -7.24
C TRP A 108 -9.90 0.20 -6.60
N TYR A 109 -9.37 -0.26 -5.47
CA TYR A 109 -8.34 0.45 -4.70
C TYR A 109 -7.21 -0.50 -4.30
N PHE A 110 -5.99 0.03 -4.29
CA PHE A 110 -4.87 -0.54 -3.56
C PHE A 110 -4.91 0.00 -2.13
N TYR A 111 -4.88 -0.90 -1.16
CA TYR A 111 -4.68 -0.61 0.26
C TYR A 111 -3.30 -1.14 0.66
N PHE A 112 -2.54 -0.38 1.43
CA PHE A 112 -1.24 -0.81 1.94
C PHE A 112 -0.98 -0.21 3.31
N VAL A 113 -0.15 -0.86 4.12
CA VAL A 113 0.29 -0.32 5.42
C VAL A 113 1.62 0.40 5.26
N THR A 114 1.85 1.39 6.12
CA THR A 114 3.14 2.07 6.24
C THR A 114 3.72 1.89 7.63
N GLY A 115 5.03 1.67 7.73
CA GLY A 115 5.73 1.62 9.00
C GLY A 115 5.78 2.97 9.73
N CYS A 116 6.42 3.00 10.90
CA CYS A 116 6.73 4.26 11.60
C CYS A 116 8.09 4.82 11.13
N GLY A 117 8.10 5.89 10.34
CA GLY A 117 9.33 6.50 9.84
C GLY A 117 9.17 7.91 9.27
N TYR A 118 10.29 8.57 8.98
CA TYR A 118 10.30 9.90 8.35
C TYR A 118 10.01 9.88 6.85
N ASP A 119 10.31 8.76 6.17
CA ASP A 119 9.99 8.56 4.76
C ASP A 119 9.62 7.10 4.47
N VAL A 120 8.35 6.78 4.73
CA VAL A 120 7.73 5.48 4.48
C VAL A 120 7.44 5.23 2.99
N LEU A 121 7.36 6.29 2.18
CA LEU A 121 7.01 6.17 0.76
C LEU A 121 8.16 5.58 -0.05
N SER A 122 9.41 5.93 0.23
CA SER A 122 10.56 5.34 -0.47
C SER A 122 10.68 3.83 -0.24
N SER A 123 10.44 3.34 0.99
CA SER A 123 10.46 1.89 1.25
C SER A 123 9.18 1.20 0.84
N ASP A 124 8.05 1.61 1.41
CA ASP A 124 6.83 0.80 1.43
C ASP A 124 6.07 0.93 0.10
N LEU A 125 6.17 2.07 -0.59
CA LEU A 125 5.54 2.32 -1.89
C LEU A 125 6.49 2.15 -3.09
N LEU A 126 7.77 2.53 -2.97
CA LEU A 126 8.73 2.58 -4.08
C LEU A 126 9.83 1.49 -4.05
N GLY A 127 9.86 0.62 -3.04
CA GLY A 127 10.82 -0.48 -2.93
C GLY A 127 12.28 0.00 -2.94
N CYS A 128 12.60 0.97 -2.08
CA CYS A 128 13.91 1.61 -1.91
C CYS A 128 14.31 1.71 -0.44
N GLU A 129 15.45 2.36 -0.17
CA GLU A 129 15.85 2.73 1.20
C GLU A 129 14.99 3.91 1.72
N CYS A 130 14.78 4.02 3.04
CA CYS A 130 13.95 5.05 3.67
C CYS A 130 14.66 6.44 3.74
N ASP A 131 15.26 6.91 2.64
CA ASP A 131 16.22 8.03 2.63
C ASP A 131 15.68 9.36 2.06
N GLY A 132 14.44 9.38 1.56
CA GLY A 132 13.83 10.52 0.85
C GLY A 132 14.12 10.57 -0.66
N VAL A 133 15.20 9.94 -1.13
CA VAL A 133 15.73 10.14 -2.49
C VAL A 133 14.90 9.41 -3.54
N ALA A 134 14.27 8.29 -3.19
CA ALA A 134 13.44 7.57 -4.16
C ALA A 134 12.19 8.35 -4.56
N ARG A 135 11.64 9.19 -3.67
CA ARG A 135 10.48 10.04 -3.99
C ARG A 135 10.79 11.06 -5.08
N ASP A 136 11.93 11.75 -4.96
CA ASP A 136 12.41 12.70 -5.97
C ASP A 136 12.70 11.95 -7.29
N LYS A 137 13.40 10.81 -7.22
CA LYS A 137 13.69 9.97 -8.40
C LYS A 137 12.43 9.48 -9.12
N PHE A 138 11.37 9.11 -8.40
CA PHE A 138 10.09 8.71 -8.99
C PHE A 138 9.43 9.87 -9.73
N VAL A 139 9.41 11.07 -9.12
CA VAL A 139 8.88 12.29 -9.76
C VAL A 139 9.70 12.67 -11.00
N ASP A 140 11.04 12.57 -10.96
CA ASP A 140 11.88 12.82 -12.14
C ASP A 140 11.70 11.74 -13.22
N PHE A 141 11.55 10.47 -12.85
CA PHE A 141 11.23 9.37 -13.77
C PHE A 141 9.90 9.61 -14.51
N LEU A 142 8.82 10.00 -13.81
CA LEU A 142 7.53 10.34 -14.43
C LEU A 142 7.62 11.56 -15.37
N ASN A 143 8.65 12.39 -15.23
CA ASN A 143 8.97 13.50 -16.13
C ASN A 143 9.90 13.11 -17.29
N GLY A 144 10.25 11.83 -17.45
CA GLY A 144 11.15 11.32 -18.49
C GLY A 144 12.63 11.26 -18.09
N GLY A 145 12.93 11.26 -16.80
CA GLY A 145 14.28 11.02 -16.26
C GLY A 145 14.71 9.54 -16.35
N GLU A 146 15.99 9.27 -16.09
CA GLU A 146 16.52 7.91 -16.03
C GLU A 146 16.06 7.15 -14.78
N ARG A 147 16.04 5.81 -14.88
CA ARG A 147 15.41 4.91 -13.92
C ARG A 147 16.42 4.30 -12.94
N LYS A 148 16.32 4.69 -11.66
CA LYS A 148 17.13 4.30 -10.48
C LYS A 148 18.65 4.54 -10.58
#